data_AF-A0A8T0YX90-F1
#
_entry.id   AF-A0A8T0YX90-F1
#
_cell.length_a   1.000
_cell.length_b   1.000
_cell.length_c   1.000
_cell.angle_alpha   90.00
_cell.angle_beta   90.00
_cell.angle_gamma   90.00
#
_symmetry.space_group_name_H-M   'P 1'
#
loop_
_entity.id
_entity.type
_entity.pdbx_description
1 polymer ?
#
loop_
_entity_poly.entity_id
_entity_poly.type
_entity_poly.pdbx_seq_one_letter_code
_entity_poly.pdbx_strand_id
1 'polypeptide(L)'
;MADTMAPPHQEPVTHKPLFPLEIPGQEQERSVVQTKVEAERAHAESAEPVTTKKKGLQETLTWLEKQRHVVQTHDGHQRRKRSSTFVRSVLRLLSGSKEHISSNNEDDAPELPVPWGQEVLKADWSEVGFRLLDQPIMQDMNRVRSFIAKEELLSASPQGIIALAKWLQRFDNHVRHVVTLKEYLLEERTLIAGVGHKVTTLYDAYDEAMVVALEKVHERRDLSEAVLHMFDELEKLLRSEVTAVKHLITQTLTEKEEYEALSTLFNQLTSDDECGVIVAHLLGWMRNNMSEEDVRVFLALFNADVQDRIAGEWMRMYASYLHLLDEFSINYDSSLSYFT
;
A
#
# COMPACT_ATOMS: atom_id res chain seq x y z
N MET A 1 -57.30 29.96 15.48
CA MET A 1 -57.15 30.42 14.09
C MET A 1 -55.86 29.82 13.57
N ALA A 2 -55.85 29.32 12.34
CA ALA A 2 -54.62 28.86 11.69
C ALA A 2 -54.07 30.02 10.86
N ASP A 3 -52.75 30.09 10.77
CA ASP A 3 -52.09 30.63 9.58
C ASP A 3 -50.86 29.79 9.29
N THR A 4 -50.57 29.57 8.01
CA THR A 4 -49.54 28.60 7.57
C THR A 4 -48.73 29.25 6.46
N MET A 5 -47.46 29.55 6.74
CA MET A 5 -46.54 30.07 5.73
C MET A 5 -45.51 29.00 5.37
N ALA A 6 -45.52 28.64 4.09
CA ALA A 6 -44.62 27.66 3.50
C ALA A 6 -43.25 28.30 3.14
N PRO A 7 -42.16 27.50 3.07
CA PRO A 7 -40.89 27.98 2.55
C PRO A 7 -40.97 28.27 1.04
N PRO A 8 -40.19 29.23 0.51
CA PRO A 8 -40.12 29.48 -0.92
C PRO A 8 -39.35 28.34 -1.64
N HIS A 9 -39.90 27.86 -2.75
CA HIS A 9 -39.18 26.97 -3.66
C HIS A 9 -38.05 27.72 -4.37
N GLN A 10 -36.90 27.06 -4.55
CA GLN A 10 -35.91 27.39 -5.57
C GLN A 10 -35.69 26.17 -6.46
N GLU A 11 -35.60 26.39 -7.77
CA GLU A 11 -35.63 25.34 -8.79
C GLU A 11 -34.23 24.77 -9.09
N PRO A 12 -34.11 23.49 -9.49
CA PRO A 12 -32.82 22.87 -9.78
C PRO A 12 -32.22 23.37 -11.11
N VAL A 13 -31.08 24.06 -11.04
CA VAL A 13 -30.37 24.60 -12.22
C VAL A 13 -29.89 23.46 -13.13
N THR A 14 -30.57 23.27 -14.25
CA THR A 14 -30.34 22.14 -15.17
C THR A 14 -29.30 22.52 -16.24
N HIS A 15 -28.02 22.21 -16.00
CA HIS A 15 -26.97 22.41 -16.99
C HIS A 15 -27.05 21.36 -18.11
N LYS A 16 -27.55 21.78 -19.27
CA LYS A 16 -27.50 21.00 -20.52
C LYS A 16 -26.06 20.93 -21.05
N PRO A 17 -25.62 19.80 -21.63
CA PRO A 17 -24.40 19.76 -22.43
C PRO A 17 -24.57 20.59 -23.71
N LEU A 18 -23.49 21.20 -24.18
CA LEU A 18 -23.46 22.03 -25.39
C LEU A 18 -22.69 21.33 -26.52
N PHE A 19 -23.36 21.27 -27.69
CA PHE A 19 -22.93 20.78 -29.00
C PHE A 19 -22.90 19.25 -29.25
N PRO A 20 -23.68 18.76 -30.24
CA PRO A 20 -23.53 17.43 -30.86
C PRO A 20 -22.64 17.51 -32.12
N LEU A 21 -22.25 16.35 -32.66
CA LEU A 21 -21.91 16.16 -34.07
C LEU A 21 -22.08 14.68 -34.48
N GLU A 22 -23.24 14.43 -35.09
CA GLU A 22 -23.47 13.68 -36.33
C GLU A 22 -23.02 12.21 -36.49
N ILE A 23 -24.02 11.35 -36.71
CA ILE A 23 -23.89 9.99 -37.26
C ILE A 23 -24.46 10.00 -38.69
N PRO A 24 -23.67 9.67 -39.73
CA PRO A 24 -24.19 9.30 -41.04
C PRO A 24 -24.36 7.78 -41.13
N GLY A 25 -25.59 7.30 -41.29
CA GLY A 25 -25.88 5.90 -41.56
C GLY A 25 -26.93 5.73 -42.65
N GLN A 26 -26.60 4.93 -43.68
CA GLN A 26 -27.50 4.26 -44.64
C GLN A 26 -26.72 3.02 -45.18
N GLU A 27 -27.28 1.79 -45.16
CA GLU A 27 -28.10 1.16 -46.21
C GLU A 27 -27.32 0.91 -47.54
N GLN A 28 -27.43 -0.20 -48.30
CA GLN A 28 -28.22 -1.46 -48.31
C GLN A 28 -27.49 -2.43 -49.30
N GLU A 29 -27.63 -3.78 -49.41
CA GLU A 29 -28.30 -4.88 -48.69
C GLU A 29 -27.71 -6.24 -49.23
N ARG A 30 -27.97 -7.40 -48.58
CA ARG A 30 -27.74 -8.81 -49.07
C ARG A 30 -26.28 -9.30 -49.13
N SER A 31 -25.94 -10.59 -49.03
CA SER A 31 -26.71 -11.82 -49.31
C SER A 31 -26.31 -13.03 -48.41
N VAL A 32 -27.14 -14.08 -48.40
CA VAL A 32 -26.95 -15.33 -47.64
C VAL A 32 -26.36 -16.45 -48.50
N VAL A 33 -25.34 -17.16 -48.01
CA VAL A 33 -24.90 -18.48 -48.55
C VAL A 33 -24.52 -19.43 -47.40
N GLN A 34 -25.32 -20.49 -47.22
CA GLN A 34 -25.00 -21.70 -46.44
C GLN A 34 -23.87 -22.49 -47.16
N THR A 35 -23.12 -23.47 -46.60
CA THR A 35 -23.36 -24.44 -45.52
C THR A 35 -22.05 -25.21 -45.23
N LYS A 36 -21.90 -25.80 -44.03
CA LYS A 36 -21.00 -26.96 -43.72
C LYS A 36 -19.48 -26.70 -43.91
N VAL A 37 -18.54 -27.48 -43.35
CA VAL A 37 -18.57 -28.87 -42.84
C VAL A 37 -18.14 -28.94 -41.36
N GLU A 38 -18.59 -29.98 -40.66
CA GLU A 38 -18.29 -30.27 -39.25
C GLU A 38 -16.99 -31.09 -39.05
N ALA A 39 -16.51 -31.10 -37.82
CA ALA A 39 -15.68 -32.15 -37.22
C ALA A 39 -14.27 -32.40 -37.81
N GLU A 40 -13.27 -31.82 -37.14
CA GLU A 40 -12.22 -32.65 -36.54
C GLU A 40 -12.10 -32.30 -35.05
N ARG A 41 -12.09 -33.32 -34.19
CA ARG A 41 -12.08 -33.21 -32.72
C ARG A 41 -10.76 -33.75 -32.17
N ALA A 42 -10.41 -33.27 -30.98
CA ALA A 42 -9.53 -33.85 -29.96
C ALA A 42 -8.09 -33.30 -29.84
N HIS A 43 -7.61 -33.36 -28.59
CA HIS A 43 -6.26 -33.09 -28.11
C HIS A 43 -5.68 -31.69 -28.35
N ALA A 44 -6.27 -30.73 -27.64
CA ALA A 44 -5.56 -29.54 -27.16
C ALA A 44 -5.85 -29.24 -25.66
N GLU A 45 -6.02 -30.28 -24.83
CA GLU A 45 -5.87 -30.15 -23.37
C GLU A 45 -4.39 -29.97 -23.01
N SER A 46 -3.82 -28.85 -23.44
CA SER A 46 -2.52 -28.38 -22.99
C SER A 46 -2.75 -27.59 -21.70
N ALA A 47 -2.48 -28.22 -20.56
CA ALA A 47 -2.47 -27.51 -19.27
C ALA A 47 -1.56 -26.26 -19.37
N GLU A 48 -2.09 -25.09 -19.03
CA GLU A 48 -1.34 -23.83 -19.16
C GLU A 48 -0.16 -23.81 -18.15
N PRO A 49 1.10 -23.72 -18.61
CA PRO A 49 2.24 -24.10 -17.79
C PRO A 49 2.78 -22.95 -16.94
N VAL A 50 2.04 -22.59 -15.87
CA VAL A 50 2.54 -21.80 -14.71
C VAL A 50 3.28 -20.51 -15.13
N THR A 51 2.73 -19.78 -16.09
CA THR A 51 3.29 -18.55 -16.66
C THR A 51 2.90 -17.29 -15.87
N THR A 52 1.78 -17.32 -15.15
CA THR A 52 1.24 -16.17 -14.38
C THR A 52 2.21 -15.68 -13.32
N LYS A 53 2.72 -16.56 -12.43
CA LYS A 53 3.70 -16.27 -11.35
C LYS A 53 5.04 -15.64 -11.77
N LYS A 54 5.24 -15.34 -13.06
CA LYS A 54 6.42 -14.62 -13.57
C LYS A 54 6.08 -13.25 -14.14
N LYS A 55 4.80 -12.93 -14.35
CA LYS A 55 4.37 -11.75 -15.10
C LYS A 55 4.66 -10.48 -14.33
N GLY A 56 4.14 -10.33 -13.11
CA GLY A 56 4.41 -9.20 -12.22
C GLY A 56 5.90 -9.05 -11.92
N LEU A 57 6.59 -10.15 -11.60
CA LEU A 57 8.04 -10.19 -11.42
C LEU A 57 8.80 -9.62 -12.65
N GLN A 58 8.49 -10.09 -13.85
CA GLN A 58 9.15 -9.68 -15.09
C GLN A 58 8.77 -8.24 -15.48
N GLU A 59 7.52 -7.83 -15.27
CA GLU A 59 7.07 -6.45 -15.46
C GLU A 59 7.82 -5.47 -14.55
N THR A 60 7.98 -5.78 -13.26
CA THR A 60 8.70 -4.92 -12.31
C THR A 60 10.19 -4.87 -12.59
N LEU A 61 10.83 -5.98 -12.98
CA LEU A 61 12.23 -5.97 -13.44
C LEU A 61 12.39 -5.10 -14.70
N THR A 62 11.52 -5.27 -15.69
CA THR A 62 11.51 -4.47 -16.93
C THR A 62 11.25 -2.98 -16.63
N TRP A 63 10.37 -2.68 -15.66
CA TRP A 63 10.10 -1.31 -15.22
C TRP A 63 11.34 -0.69 -14.53
N LEU A 64 12.00 -1.42 -13.62
CA LEU A 64 13.24 -0.97 -12.97
C LEU A 64 14.37 -0.70 -13.98
N GLU A 65 14.43 -1.46 -15.07
CA GLU A 65 15.40 -1.24 -16.15
C GLU A 65 15.06 0.00 -16.98
N LYS A 66 13.79 0.21 -17.36
CA LYS A 66 13.33 1.45 -17.99
C LYS A 66 13.63 2.68 -17.12
N GLN A 67 13.32 2.61 -15.82
CA GLN A 67 13.64 3.68 -14.86
C GLN A 67 15.15 3.92 -14.71
N ARG A 68 16.00 2.88 -14.83
CA ARG A 68 17.46 3.03 -14.82
C ARG A 68 17.95 3.82 -16.03
N HIS A 69 17.40 3.59 -17.23
CA HIS A 69 17.84 4.25 -18.46
C HIS A 69 17.40 5.72 -18.55
N VAL A 70 16.17 6.05 -18.12
CA VAL A 70 15.66 7.44 -18.10
C VAL A 70 16.50 8.37 -17.21
N VAL A 71 17.24 7.82 -16.24
CA VAL A 71 17.96 8.58 -15.20
C VAL A 71 19.47 8.69 -15.45
N GLN A 72 20.00 8.20 -16.58
CA GLN A 72 21.43 8.39 -16.94
C GLN A 72 21.79 9.84 -17.33
N THR A 73 20.84 10.77 -17.23
CA THR A 73 20.97 12.20 -17.57
C THR A 73 20.95 13.15 -16.36
N HIS A 74 20.74 12.66 -15.13
CA HIS A 74 20.70 13.49 -13.90
C HIS A 74 21.26 12.77 -12.66
N ASP A 75 21.96 13.51 -11.79
CA ASP A 75 22.79 13.03 -10.67
C ASP A 75 22.09 12.27 -9.51
N GLY A 76 20.80 11.94 -9.60
CA GLY A 76 20.05 11.16 -8.59
C GLY A 76 20.51 9.70 -8.41
N HIS A 77 21.71 9.36 -8.88
CA HIS A 77 22.21 8.02 -9.15
C HIS A 77 22.55 7.17 -7.91
N GLN A 78 22.73 7.74 -6.70
CA GLN A 78 23.02 6.92 -5.50
C GLN A 78 21.77 6.49 -4.73
N ARG A 79 20.78 7.36 -4.54
CA ARG A 79 19.63 7.07 -3.67
C ARG A 79 18.58 6.19 -4.37
N ARG A 80 18.21 6.51 -5.63
CA ARG A 80 17.38 5.62 -6.47
C ARG A 80 18.00 4.24 -6.75
N LYS A 81 19.34 4.08 -6.60
CA LYS A 81 19.95 2.73 -6.60
C LYS A 81 19.48 1.92 -5.39
N ARG A 82 19.42 2.50 -4.19
CA ARG A 82 19.04 1.82 -2.93
C ARG A 82 17.61 1.27 -3.00
N SER A 83 16.64 2.09 -3.41
CA SER A 83 15.25 1.66 -3.66
C SER A 83 15.20 0.57 -4.74
N SER A 84 15.95 0.69 -5.84
CA SER A 84 16.03 -0.37 -6.87
C SER A 84 16.74 -1.66 -6.42
N THR A 85 17.66 -1.62 -5.45
CA THR A 85 18.30 -2.81 -4.87
C THR A 85 17.41 -3.48 -3.83
N PHE A 86 16.66 -2.68 -3.06
CA PHE A 86 15.63 -3.18 -2.17
C PHE A 86 14.58 -4.00 -2.92
N VAL A 87 13.97 -3.42 -3.99
CA VAL A 87 12.96 -4.13 -4.79
C VAL A 87 13.53 -5.44 -5.34
N ARG A 88 14.75 -5.43 -5.90
CA ARG A 88 15.42 -6.66 -6.37
C ARG A 88 15.74 -7.66 -5.25
N SER A 89 15.83 -7.25 -3.99
CA SER A 89 15.95 -8.18 -2.86
C SER A 89 14.63 -8.87 -2.54
N VAL A 90 13.50 -8.16 -2.51
CA VAL A 90 12.18 -8.79 -2.26
C VAL A 90 11.77 -9.68 -3.44
N LEU A 91 11.99 -9.22 -4.68
CA LEU A 91 11.78 -10.04 -5.87
C LEU A 91 12.65 -11.31 -5.89
N ARG A 92 13.84 -11.29 -5.27
CA ARG A 92 14.67 -12.50 -5.11
C ARG A 92 14.07 -13.47 -4.10
N LEU A 93 13.55 -13.00 -2.97
CA LEU A 93 12.88 -13.84 -1.97
C LEU A 93 11.64 -14.52 -2.57
N LEU A 94 10.80 -13.75 -3.27
CA LEU A 94 9.65 -14.26 -4.04
C LEU A 94 10.07 -15.28 -5.12
N SER A 95 11.22 -15.06 -5.79
CA SER A 95 11.76 -16.00 -6.78
C SER A 95 12.34 -17.29 -6.17
N GLY A 96 12.80 -17.23 -4.91
CA GLY A 96 13.47 -18.31 -4.19
C GLY A 96 12.55 -19.19 -3.34
N SER A 97 11.30 -18.77 -3.09
CA SER A 97 10.32 -19.55 -2.31
C SER A 97 9.75 -20.73 -3.10
N LYS A 98 10.60 -21.69 -3.45
CA LYS A 98 10.30 -22.79 -4.39
C LYS A 98 10.52 -24.21 -3.88
N GLU A 99 11.26 -24.38 -2.79
CA GLU A 99 11.82 -25.70 -2.43
C GLU A 99 11.14 -26.38 -1.23
N HIS A 100 10.03 -25.82 -0.70
CA HIS A 100 9.38 -26.36 0.50
C HIS A 100 7.85 -26.59 0.44
N ILE A 101 7.14 -26.17 -0.62
CA ILE A 101 5.70 -26.43 -0.76
C ILE A 101 5.50 -27.82 -1.40
N SER A 102 5.92 -28.87 -0.70
CA SER A 102 5.84 -30.28 -1.14
C SER A 102 5.93 -31.26 0.05
N SER A 103 5.11 -31.03 1.08
CA SER A 103 4.90 -31.98 2.18
C SER A 103 3.42 -32.03 2.54
N ASN A 104 2.83 -33.22 2.42
CA ASN A 104 1.38 -33.46 2.51
C ASN A 104 0.73 -32.93 3.80
N ASN A 105 -0.29 -32.08 3.63
CA ASN A 105 -1.58 -32.05 4.32
C ASN A 105 -2.48 -31.10 3.51
N GLU A 106 -3.73 -31.45 3.23
CA GLU A 106 -4.59 -30.69 2.30
C GLU A 106 -5.58 -29.71 2.98
N ASP A 107 -5.63 -29.66 4.31
CA ASP A 107 -6.57 -28.83 5.09
C ASP A 107 -5.92 -27.67 5.89
N ASP A 108 -4.60 -27.71 6.15
CA ASP A 108 -3.92 -26.70 6.99
C ASP A 108 -3.54 -25.45 6.17
N ALA A 109 -4.24 -24.34 6.38
CA ALA A 109 -3.85 -23.04 5.81
C ALA A 109 -2.53 -22.54 6.44
N PRO A 110 -1.70 -21.73 5.73
CA PRO A 110 -0.47 -21.20 6.29
C PRO A 110 -0.72 -20.32 7.54
N GLU A 111 -0.10 -20.68 8.67
CA GLU A 111 -0.12 -19.91 9.93
C GLU A 111 1.24 -19.27 10.24
N LEU A 112 1.22 -18.09 10.87
CA LEU A 112 2.36 -17.50 11.56
C LEU A 112 2.65 -18.28 12.86
N PRO A 113 3.90 -18.71 13.11
CA PRO A 113 4.24 -19.45 14.31
C PRO A 113 4.21 -18.54 15.55
N VAL A 114 3.95 -19.13 16.72
CA VAL A 114 3.98 -18.39 18.00
C VAL A 114 5.38 -18.47 18.62
N PRO A 115 6.06 -17.36 18.99
CA PRO A 115 5.70 -15.95 18.80
C PRO A 115 6.50 -15.28 17.65
N TRP A 116 5.91 -15.16 16.47
CA TRP A 116 6.51 -14.47 15.32
C TRP A 116 6.50 -12.93 15.50
N GLY A 117 7.65 -12.29 15.28
CA GLY A 117 7.78 -10.82 15.17
C GLY A 117 7.63 -9.98 16.44
N GLN A 118 7.10 -10.51 17.56
CA GLN A 118 6.92 -9.77 18.83
C GLN A 118 8.20 -9.06 19.33
N GLU A 119 9.36 -9.72 19.27
CA GLU A 119 10.64 -9.13 19.70
C GLU A 119 11.02 -7.91 18.85
N VAL A 120 10.86 -8.00 17.52
CA VAL A 120 11.19 -6.94 16.57
C VAL A 120 10.24 -5.74 16.72
N LEU A 121 8.94 -6.03 16.87
CA LEU A 121 7.89 -5.02 17.10
C LEU A 121 7.90 -4.46 18.54
N LYS A 122 8.69 -5.05 19.44
CA LYS A 122 8.77 -4.74 20.88
C LYS A 122 7.39 -4.71 21.52
N ALA A 123 6.61 -5.72 21.18
CA ALA A 123 5.19 -5.89 21.44
C ALA A 123 4.97 -7.18 22.24
N ASP A 124 3.90 -7.24 23.03
CA ASP A 124 3.29 -8.54 23.35
C ASP A 124 2.30 -8.94 22.25
N TRP A 125 1.80 -10.18 22.31
CA TRP A 125 0.83 -10.69 21.33
C TRP A 125 -0.38 -9.76 21.17
N SER A 126 -0.88 -9.14 22.25
CA SER A 126 -2.10 -8.32 22.21
C SER A 126 -1.92 -6.96 21.50
N GLU A 127 -0.68 -6.60 21.17
CA GLU A 127 -0.35 -5.42 20.37
C GLU A 127 0.18 -5.78 18.97
N VAL A 128 0.42 -7.06 18.67
CA VAL A 128 1.27 -7.48 17.54
C VAL A 128 0.67 -7.11 16.18
N GLY A 129 -0.61 -7.43 15.92
CA GLY A 129 -1.24 -7.18 14.63
C GLY A 129 -1.36 -5.69 14.29
N PHE A 130 -1.78 -4.85 15.24
CA PHE A 130 -1.90 -3.41 15.01
C PHE A 130 -0.53 -2.75 14.87
N ARG A 131 0.44 -3.06 15.76
CA ARG A 131 1.80 -2.53 15.64
C ARG A 131 2.50 -2.97 14.35
N LEU A 132 2.20 -4.16 13.83
CA LEU A 132 2.70 -4.60 12.52
C LEU A 132 2.16 -3.69 11.41
N LEU A 133 0.83 -3.54 11.35
CA LEU A 133 0.15 -2.71 10.34
C LEU A 133 0.55 -1.22 10.41
N ASP A 134 0.99 -0.74 11.58
CA ASP A 134 1.51 0.62 11.77
C ASP A 134 2.95 0.82 11.25
N GLN A 135 3.76 -0.23 11.09
CA GLN A 135 5.19 -0.08 10.71
C GLN A 135 5.44 0.72 9.41
N PRO A 136 4.67 0.54 8.32
CA PRO A 136 4.78 1.34 7.10
C PRO A 136 4.67 2.84 7.36
N ILE A 137 3.67 3.24 8.15
CA ILE A 137 3.35 4.63 8.48
C ILE A 137 4.42 5.20 9.42
N MET A 138 4.79 4.44 10.47
CA MET A 138 5.82 4.83 11.42
C MET A 138 7.22 4.93 10.77
N GLN A 139 7.56 4.08 9.80
CA GLN A 139 8.82 4.15 9.06
C GLN A 139 8.90 5.43 8.23
N ASP A 140 7.81 5.79 7.55
CA ASP A 140 7.70 7.01 6.75
C ASP A 140 7.79 8.28 7.60
N MET A 141 7.01 8.37 8.68
CA MET A 141 7.03 9.49 9.62
C MET A 141 8.43 9.72 10.18
N ASN A 142 9.12 8.65 10.59
CA ASN A 142 10.49 8.73 11.09
C ASN A 142 11.50 9.12 10.00
N ARG A 143 11.30 8.69 8.74
CA ARG A 143 12.14 9.11 7.60
C ARG A 143 11.97 10.62 7.31
N VAL A 144 10.75 11.14 7.33
CA VAL A 144 10.48 12.57 7.05
C VAL A 144 10.86 13.45 8.25
N ARG A 145 10.59 13.05 9.49
CA ARG A 145 11.15 13.69 10.71
C ARG A 145 12.68 13.81 10.64
N SER A 146 13.37 12.74 10.22
CA SER A 146 14.83 12.71 10.05
C SER A 146 15.37 13.60 8.92
N PHE A 147 14.51 14.11 8.03
CA PHE A 147 14.83 15.10 7.00
C PHE A 147 14.55 16.52 7.50
N ILE A 148 13.37 16.74 8.12
CA ILE A 148 12.97 18.04 8.68
C ILE A 148 13.96 18.48 9.77
N ALA A 149 14.41 17.55 10.63
CA ALA A 149 15.40 17.81 11.69
C ALA A 149 16.81 18.17 11.19
N LYS A 150 17.06 18.14 9.88
CA LYS A 150 18.31 18.60 9.25
C LYS A 150 18.13 19.88 8.42
N GLU A 151 16.95 20.50 8.48
CA GLU A 151 16.57 21.69 7.72
C GLU A 151 16.59 21.50 6.18
N GLU A 152 16.71 20.27 5.67
CA GLU A 152 16.78 19.98 4.23
C GLU A 152 15.55 20.55 3.46
N LEU A 153 14.39 20.73 4.13
CA LEU A 153 13.18 21.37 3.55
C LEU A 153 13.39 22.84 3.17
N LEU A 154 14.16 23.60 3.95
CA LEU A 154 14.43 25.01 3.67
C LEU A 154 15.23 25.15 2.37
N SER A 155 16.11 24.19 2.09
CA SER A 155 16.94 24.12 0.87
C SER A 155 16.29 23.42 -0.33
N ALA A 156 15.10 22.83 -0.16
CA ALA A 156 14.46 21.95 -1.16
C ALA A 156 14.25 22.64 -2.54
N SER A 157 14.28 21.85 -3.62
CA SER A 157 13.96 22.33 -4.97
C SER A 157 12.44 22.51 -5.15
N PRO A 158 11.96 23.33 -6.11
CA PRO A 158 10.53 23.39 -6.43
C PRO A 158 9.95 22.01 -6.78
N GLN A 159 10.73 21.16 -7.47
CA GLN A 159 10.38 19.77 -7.75
C GLN A 159 10.27 18.94 -6.45
N GLY A 160 11.19 19.11 -5.50
CA GLY A 160 11.15 18.44 -4.19
C GLY A 160 9.93 18.84 -3.34
N ILE A 161 9.51 20.11 -3.40
CA ILE A 161 8.27 20.58 -2.76
C ILE A 161 7.02 19.95 -3.43
N ILE A 162 6.98 19.88 -4.76
CA ILE A 162 5.91 19.18 -5.49
C ILE A 162 5.91 17.67 -5.20
N ALA A 163 7.09 17.05 -5.03
CA ALA A 163 7.23 15.66 -4.63
C ALA A 163 6.72 15.42 -3.20
N LEU A 164 7.01 16.32 -2.25
CA LEU A 164 6.48 16.27 -0.90
C LEU A 164 4.94 16.39 -0.87
N ALA A 165 4.35 17.33 -1.62
CA ALA A 165 2.90 17.48 -1.68
C ALA A 165 2.20 16.21 -2.23
N LYS A 166 2.76 15.62 -3.30
CA LYS A 166 2.30 14.33 -3.84
C LYS A 166 2.56 13.15 -2.89
N TRP A 167 3.57 13.26 -2.04
CA TRP A 167 3.87 12.27 -1.02
C TRP A 167 2.86 12.34 0.13
N LEU A 168 2.54 13.53 0.64
CA LEU A 168 1.51 13.75 1.68
C LEU A 168 0.15 13.16 1.26
N GLN A 169 -0.28 13.43 0.02
CA GLN A 169 -1.52 12.86 -0.54
C GLN A 169 -1.50 11.33 -0.62
N ARG A 170 -0.35 10.71 -0.86
CA ARG A 170 -0.21 9.24 -0.87
C ARG A 170 -0.06 8.66 0.54
N PHE A 171 0.49 9.43 1.47
CA PHE A 171 0.61 9.08 2.87
C PHE A 171 -0.77 9.01 3.53
N ASP A 172 -1.68 9.95 3.24
CA ASP A 172 -3.10 9.84 3.64
C ASP A 172 -3.74 8.54 3.12
N ASN A 173 -3.68 8.28 1.81
CA ASN A 173 -4.19 7.03 1.23
C ASN A 173 -3.58 5.79 1.91
N HIS A 174 -2.28 5.80 2.22
CA HIS A 174 -1.64 4.70 2.95
C HIS A 174 -2.15 4.57 4.39
N VAL A 175 -2.44 5.67 5.10
CA VAL A 175 -3.09 5.64 6.42
C VAL A 175 -4.49 5.02 6.29
N ARG A 176 -5.31 5.42 5.31
CA ARG A 176 -6.63 4.80 5.09
C ARG A 176 -6.53 3.31 4.75
N HIS A 177 -5.57 2.90 3.92
CA HIS A 177 -5.32 1.48 3.63
C HIS A 177 -4.91 0.67 4.88
N VAL A 178 -4.17 1.28 5.82
CA VAL A 178 -3.85 0.68 7.12
C VAL A 178 -5.08 0.60 8.03
N VAL A 179 -5.99 1.59 8.00
CA VAL A 179 -7.29 1.50 8.68
C VAL A 179 -8.11 0.33 8.13
N THR A 180 -8.23 0.18 6.81
CA THR A 180 -8.96 -0.96 6.21
C THR A 180 -8.37 -2.32 6.60
N LEU A 181 -7.04 -2.46 6.61
CA LEU A 181 -6.38 -3.70 7.08
C LEU A 181 -6.60 -3.95 8.59
N LYS A 182 -6.72 -2.90 9.40
CA LYS A 182 -7.08 -3.00 10.82
C LYS A 182 -8.55 -3.38 11.02
N GLU A 183 -9.45 -2.91 10.16
CA GLU A 183 -10.87 -3.28 10.15
C GLU A 183 -11.02 -4.77 9.81
N TYR A 184 -10.40 -5.24 8.72
CA TYR A 184 -10.38 -6.67 8.38
C TYR A 184 -9.81 -7.54 9.52
N LEU A 185 -8.74 -7.09 10.19
CA LEU A 185 -8.19 -7.81 11.36
C LEU A 185 -9.19 -7.88 12.54
N LEU A 186 -10.01 -6.85 12.75
CA LEU A 186 -11.07 -6.86 13.76
C LEU A 186 -12.26 -7.75 13.36
N GLU A 187 -12.52 -7.89 12.06
CA GLU A 187 -13.51 -8.83 11.53
C GLU A 187 -13.06 -10.28 11.73
N GLU A 188 -11.82 -10.65 11.41
CA GLU A 188 -11.29 -12.00 11.68
C GLU A 188 -11.28 -12.35 13.17
N ARG A 189 -10.84 -11.40 14.03
CA ARG A 189 -10.93 -11.53 15.49
C ARG A 189 -12.38 -11.71 15.97
N THR A 190 -13.35 -11.07 15.31
CA THR A 190 -14.78 -11.22 15.60
C THR A 190 -15.29 -12.61 15.26
N LEU A 191 -14.88 -13.14 14.11
CA LEU A 191 -15.26 -14.48 13.66
C LEU A 191 -14.71 -15.56 14.61
N ILE A 192 -13.44 -15.46 15.00
CA ILE A 192 -12.78 -16.44 15.88
C ILE A 192 -13.33 -16.38 17.31
N ALA A 193 -13.49 -15.18 17.89
CA ALA A 193 -14.02 -15.04 19.25
C ALA A 193 -15.53 -15.32 19.39
N GLY A 194 -16.29 -15.27 18.28
CA GLY A 194 -17.76 -15.25 18.31
C GLY A 194 -18.36 -13.99 18.97
N VAL A 195 -17.58 -12.92 19.13
CA VAL A 195 -17.94 -11.66 19.81
C VAL A 195 -17.52 -10.48 18.95
N GLY A 196 -18.42 -9.50 18.76
CA GLY A 196 -18.18 -8.32 17.92
C GLY A 196 -17.09 -7.40 18.44
N HIS A 197 -15.91 -7.45 17.82
CA HIS A 197 -14.80 -6.54 18.07
C HIS A 197 -14.98 -5.27 17.23
N LYS A 198 -15.25 -4.13 17.87
CA LYS A 198 -15.28 -2.83 17.21
C LYS A 198 -14.45 -1.80 17.96
N VAL A 199 -13.44 -1.27 17.28
CA VAL A 199 -12.77 -0.01 17.64
C VAL A 199 -13.40 1.10 16.80
N THR A 200 -13.41 2.33 17.29
CA THR A 200 -13.92 3.48 16.53
C THR A 200 -13.04 4.67 16.83
N THR A 201 -12.23 5.03 15.83
CA THR A 201 -11.27 6.14 15.90
C THR A 201 -11.82 7.31 15.10
N LEU A 202 -11.77 8.51 15.66
CA LEU A 202 -12.02 9.75 14.92
C LEU A 202 -10.68 10.31 14.46
N TYR A 203 -10.52 10.45 13.14
CA TYR A 203 -9.29 10.95 12.52
C TYR A 203 -9.29 12.48 12.35
N ASP A 204 -10.36 13.16 12.76
CA ASP A 204 -10.63 14.59 12.59
C ASP A 204 -9.41 15.50 12.84
N ALA A 205 -8.68 15.31 13.94
CA ALA A 205 -7.50 16.11 14.29
C ALA A 205 -6.27 15.86 13.38
N TYR A 206 -6.13 14.64 12.85
CA TYR A 206 -5.14 14.33 11.81
C TYR A 206 -5.58 14.89 10.45
N ASP A 207 -6.87 14.80 10.13
CA ASP A 207 -7.44 15.26 8.86
C ASP A 207 -7.35 16.79 8.74
N GLU A 208 -7.67 17.53 9.82
CA GLU A 208 -7.43 18.98 9.91
C GLU A 208 -5.93 19.33 9.76
N ALA A 209 -5.04 18.61 10.45
CA ALA A 209 -3.59 18.85 10.37
C ALA A 209 -3.00 18.52 8.98
N MET A 210 -3.53 17.51 8.28
CA MET A 210 -3.19 17.16 6.90
C MET A 210 -3.59 18.27 5.93
N VAL A 211 -4.81 18.83 6.07
CA VAL A 211 -5.26 19.97 5.27
C VAL A 211 -4.33 21.18 5.48
N VAL A 212 -4.01 21.54 6.73
CA VAL A 212 -3.08 22.64 7.04
C VAL A 212 -1.68 22.39 6.45
N ALA A 213 -1.16 21.15 6.52
CA ALA A 213 0.11 20.80 5.91
C ALA A 213 0.11 20.94 4.37
N LEU A 214 -1.01 20.61 3.72
CA LEU A 214 -1.17 20.77 2.27
C LEU A 214 -1.33 22.24 1.84
N GLU A 215 -2.02 23.07 2.62
CA GLU A 215 -2.09 24.53 2.39
C GLU A 215 -0.71 25.18 2.50
N LYS A 216 0.08 24.78 3.51
CA LYS A 216 1.42 25.32 3.78
C LYS A 216 2.51 24.87 2.80
N VAL A 217 2.21 24.08 1.76
CA VAL A 217 3.19 23.56 0.78
C VAL A 217 4.09 24.65 0.16
N HIS A 218 3.61 25.88 0.04
CA HIS A 218 4.38 27.01 -0.51
C HIS A 218 5.23 27.75 0.54
N GLU A 219 4.96 27.54 1.83
CA GLU A 219 5.51 28.30 2.98
C GLU A 219 6.48 27.40 3.78
N ARG A 220 7.66 27.16 3.22
CA ARG A 220 8.65 26.12 3.65
C ARG A 220 8.92 25.99 5.15
N ARG A 221 8.85 27.08 5.92
CA ARG A 221 9.12 27.07 7.36
C ARG A 221 7.92 26.46 8.09
N ASP A 222 6.76 27.07 7.90
CA ASP A 222 5.46 26.66 8.42
C ASP A 222 5.11 25.23 7.97
N LEU A 223 5.53 24.83 6.77
CA LEU A 223 5.38 23.46 6.26
C LEU A 223 6.09 22.40 7.11
N SER A 224 7.31 22.68 7.60
CA SER A 224 8.00 21.78 8.54
C SER A 224 7.16 21.58 9.81
N GLU A 225 6.62 22.67 10.35
CA GLU A 225 5.87 22.67 11.61
C GLU A 225 4.51 21.97 11.44
N ALA A 226 3.78 22.25 10.35
CA ALA A 226 2.51 21.60 10.03
C ALA A 226 2.65 20.09 9.77
N VAL A 227 3.69 19.65 9.05
CA VAL A 227 3.95 18.22 8.82
C VAL A 227 4.34 17.50 10.10
N LEU A 228 5.10 18.14 11.00
CA LEU A 228 5.41 17.58 12.33
C LEU A 228 4.16 17.49 13.21
N HIS A 229 3.31 18.53 13.25
CA HIS A 229 2.04 18.51 13.99
C HIS A 229 1.11 17.39 13.49
N MET A 230 0.95 17.26 12.17
CA MET A 230 0.20 16.20 11.51
C MET A 230 0.72 14.79 11.89
N PHE A 231 2.04 14.60 11.97
CA PHE A 231 2.61 13.35 12.45
C PHE A 231 2.35 13.11 13.94
N ASP A 232 2.39 14.14 14.77
CA ASP A 232 2.20 13.99 16.22
C ASP A 232 0.73 13.72 16.58
N GLU A 233 -0.26 14.27 15.85
CA GLU A 233 -1.66 13.84 15.99
C GLU A 233 -1.88 12.41 15.51
N LEU A 234 -1.34 12.03 14.36
CA LEU A 234 -1.43 10.65 13.86
C LEU A 234 -0.81 9.65 14.85
N GLU A 235 0.37 9.94 15.39
CA GLU A 235 1.04 9.02 16.32
C GLU A 235 0.25 8.85 17.63
N LYS A 236 -0.43 9.89 18.12
CA LYS A 236 -1.35 9.78 19.27
C LYS A 236 -2.52 8.85 18.96
N LEU A 237 -3.12 8.96 17.77
CA LEU A 237 -4.22 8.11 17.33
C LEU A 237 -3.78 6.64 17.26
N LEU A 238 -2.70 6.32 16.53
CA LEU A 238 -2.21 4.94 16.37
C LEU A 238 -1.84 4.31 17.74
N ARG A 239 -1.18 5.06 18.63
CA ARG A 239 -0.89 4.61 20.02
C ARG A 239 -2.17 4.36 20.83
N SER A 240 -3.21 5.17 20.62
CA SER A 240 -4.51 5.00 21.31
C SER A 240 -5.26 3.78 20.78
N GLU A 241 -5.21 3.52 19.47
CA GLU A 241 -5.79 2.32 18.85
C GLU A 241 -5.13 1.04 19.38
N VAL A 242 -3.80 0.96 19.40
CA VAL A 242 -3.07 -0.19 19.99
C VAL A 242 -3.48 -0.42 21.45
N THR A 243 -3.62 0.67 22.23
CA THR A 243 -4.04 0.59 23.65
C THR A 243 -5.48 0.08 23.79
N ALA A 244 -6.40 0.54 22.93
CA ALA A 244 -7.80 0.12 22.93
C ALA A 244 -7.98 -1.34 22.50
N VAL A 245 -7.30 -1.74 21.41
CA VAL A 245 -7.28 -3.14 20.92
C VAL A 245 -6.77 -4.08 21.99
N LYS A 246 -5.63 -3.77 22.62
CA LYS A 246 -5.06 -4.57 23.70
C LYS A 246 -6.05 -4.81 24.84
N HIS A 247 -6.73 -3.75 25.30
CA HIS A 247 -7.72 -3.89 26.36
C HIS A 247 -8.91 -4.76 25.93
N LEU A 248 -9.30 -4.70 24.66
CA LEU A 248 -10.41 -5.49 24.10
C LEU A 248 -10.04 -6.97 23.94
N ILE A 249 -8.96 -7.29 23.22
CA ILE A 249 -8.65 -8.68 22.84
C ILE A 249 -8.08 -9.54 23.98
N THR A 250 -7.44 -8.93 24.98
CA THR A 250 -6.97 -9.66 26.18
C THR A 250 -8.11 -10.21 27.06
N GLN A 251 -9.37 -9.88 26.76
CA GLN A 251 -10.56 -10.40 27.43
C GLN A 251 -11.26 -11.54 26.66
N THR A 252 -10.95 -11.71 25.36
CA THR A 252 -11.75 -12.51 24.41
C THR A 252 -10.94 -13.48 23.56
N LEU A 253 -9.63 -13.28 23.42
CA LEU A 253 -8.74 -14.10 22.60
C LEU A 253 -7.51 -14.56 23.40
N THR A 254 -6.89 -15.63 22.91
CA THR A 254 -5.56 -16.10 23.30
C THR A 254 -4.51 -15.68 22.27
N GLU A 255 -3.23 -15.88 22.63
CA GLU A 255 -2.12 -15.62 21.73
C GLU A 255 -2.19 -16.42 20.42
N LYS A 256 -2.62 -17.71 20.42
CA LYS A 256 -2.76 -18.46 19.16
C LYS A 256 -3.82 -17.83 18.26
N GLU A 257 -4.97 -17.49 18.82
CA GLU A 257 -6.12 -16.96 18.06
C GLU A 257 -5.82 -15.57 17.45
N GLU A 258 -4.98 -14.75 18.08
CA GLU A 258 -4.45 -13.51 17.46
C GLU A 258 -3.54 -13.81 16.25
N TYR A 259 -2.64 -14.80 16.35
CA TYR A 259 -1.81 -15.21 15.20
C TYR A 259 -2.64 -15.91 14.11
N GLU A 260 -3.70 -16.63 14.46
CA GLU A 260 -4.66 -17.25 13.55
C GLU A 260 -5.45 -16.16 12.78
N ALA A 261 -5.96 -15.14 13.47
CA ALA A 261 -6.60 -13.97 12.86
C ALA A 261 -5.64 -13.20 11.94
N LEU A 262 -4.40 -12.97 12.40
CA LEU A 262 -3.39 -12.23 11.65
C LEU A 262 -2.90 -13.00 10.41
N SER A 263 -2.82 -14.33 10.50
CA SER A 263 -2.52 -15.18 9.33
C SER A 263 -3.68 -15.15 8.34
N THR A 264 -4.91 -15.31 8.84
CA THR A 264 -6.13 -15.36 8.03
C THR A 264 -6.36 -14.06 7.27
N LEU A 265 -6.13 -12.89 7.89
CA LEU A 265 -6.12 -11.59 7.22
C LEU A 265 -5.29 -11.61 5.92
N PHE A 266 -4.04 -12.08 5.98
CA PHE A 266 -3.14 -12.06 4.83
C PHE A 266 -3.37 -13.24 3.86
N ASN A 267 -3.90 -14.36 4.34
CA ASN A 267 -4.36 -15.48 3.52
C ASN A 267 -5.57 -15.09 2.64
N GLN A 268 -6.49 -14.28 3.20
CA GLN A 268 -7.73 -13.87 2.53
C GLN A 268 -7.58 -12.69 1.55
N LEU A 269 -6.48 -11.91 1.60
CA LEU A 269 -6.27 -10.82 0.65
C LEU A 269 -6.37 -11.30 -0.80
N THR A 270 -6.99 -10.48 -1.64
CA THR A 270 -7.23 -10.77 -3.06
C THR A 270 -6.24 -10.04 -3.94
N SER A 271 -6.25 -10.34 -5.25
CA SER A 271 -5.40 -9.63 -6.21
C SER A 271 -5.79 -8.17 -6.40
N ASP A 272 -7.00 -7.76 -6.00
CA ASP A 272 -7.62 -6.51 -6.44
C ASP A 272 -7.78 -5.49 -5.29
N ASP A 273 -7.37 -5.85 -4.08
CA ASP A 273 -7.35 -4.97 -2.91
C ASP A 273 -6.31 -3.85 -3.03
N GLU A 274 -6.77 -2.60 -3.06
CA GLU A 274 -5.89 -1.41 -3.15
C GLU A 274 -4.93 -1.29 -1.96
N CYS A 275 -5.33 -1.83 -0.80
CA CYS A 275 -4.50 -1.86 0.42
C CYS A 275 -3.25 -2.75 0.28
N GLY A 276 -3.15 -3.61 -0.74
CA GLY A 276 -1.98 -4.46 -0.98
C GLY A 276 -0.65 -3.71 -1.21
N VAL A 277 -0.69 -2.41 -1.53
CA VAL A 277 0.51 -1.53 -1.50
C VAL A 277 1.16 -1.49 -0.11
N ILE A 278 0.38 -1.64 0.96
CA ILE A 278 0.86 -1.72 2.34
C ILE A 278 1.60 -3.03 2.58
N VAL A 279 1.19 -4.15 1.96
CA VAL A 279 1.95 -5.42 2.02
C VAL A 279 3.32 -5.27 1.35
N ALA A 280 3.39 -4.57 0.20
CA ALA A 280 4.66 -4.27 -0.45
C ALA A 280 5.57 -3.36 0.42
N HIS A 281 4.98 -2.43 1.20
CA HIS A 281 5.71 -1.60 2.16
C HIS A 281 6.14 -2.41 3.40
N LEU A 282 5.28 -3.27 3.95
CA LEU A 282 5.60 -4.18 5.05
C LEU A 282 6.81 -5.05 4.72
N LEU A 283 6.85 -5.68 3.54
CA LEU A 283 8.03 -6.42 3.07
C LEU A 283 9.28 -5.53 2.94
N GLY A 284 9.10 -4.23 2.72
CA GLY A 284 10.12 -3.19 2.80
C GLY A 284 10.66 -2.94 4.20
N TRP A 285 9.79 -2.85 5.19
CA TRP A 285 10.16 -2.76 6.59
C TRP A 285 10.83 -4.05 7.08
N MET A 286 10.17 -5.20 6.89
CA MET A 286 10.61 -6.50 7.39
C MET A 286 12.00 -6.88 6.88
N ARG A 287 12.32 -6.62 5.60
CA ARG A 287 13.64 -6.96 5.03
C ARG A 287 14.82 -6.24 5.68
N ASN A 288 14.57 -5.21 6.49
CA ASN A 288 15.59 -4.47 7.24
C ASN A 288 15.54 -4.73 8.75
N ASN A 289 14.51 -5.42 9.27
CA ASN A 289 14.24 -5.55 10.71
C ASN A 289 14.01 -7.00 11.21
N MET A 290 13.63 -7.93 10.33
CA MET A 290 13.32 -9.33 10.66
C MET A 290 14.30 -10.31 9.99
N SER A 291 14.29 -11.58 10.38
CA SER A 291 15.14 -12.59 9.74
C SER A 291 14.63 -12.97 8.34
N GLU A 292 15.50 -13.59 7.53
CA GLU A 292 15.11 -14.15 6.23
C GLU A 292 14.20 -15.39 6.35
N GLU A 293 14.04 -15.93 7.56
CA GLU A 293 13.05 -16.97 7.87
C GLU A 293 11.68 -16.34 8.11
N ASP A 294 11.58 -15.36 9.02
CA ASP A 294 10.34 -14.66 9.36
C ASP A 294 9.66 -14.05 8.12
N VAL A 295 10.46 -13.46 7.22
CA VAL A 295 9.99 -12.89 5.95
C VAL A 295 9.48 -13.97 4.99
N ARG A 296 10.07 -15.17 5.00
CA ARG A 296 9.62 -16.28 4.14
C ARG A 296 8.33 -16.90 4.64
N VAL A 297 8.20 -17.03 5.97
CA VAL A 297 6.97 -17.47 6.65
C VAL A 297 5.83 -16.49 6.35
N PHE A 298 6.04 -15.18 6.51
CA PHE A 298 5.05 -14.17 6.14
C PHE A 298 4.70 -14.18 4.64
N LEU A 299 5.67 -14.43 3.76
CA LEU A 299 5.43 -14.59 2.32
C LEU A 299 4.66 -15.86 1.95
N ALA A 300 4.62 -16.88 2.82
CA ALA A 300 3.91 -18.12 2.59
C ALA A 300 2.38 -17.99 2.78
N LEU A 301 1.92 -16.96 3.52
CA LEU A 301 0.51 -16.63 3.69
C LEU A 301 -0.18 -16.30 2.34
N PHE A 302 0.53 -15.57 1.48
CA PHE A 302 -0.04 -15.08 0.24
C PHE A 302 -0.23 -16.16 -0.82
N ASN A 303 -1.44 -16.24 -1.37
CA ASN A 303 -1.77 -17.10 -2.49
C ASN A 303 -1.00 -16.73 -3.78
N ALA A 304 -1.17 -17.56 -4.82
CA ALA A 304 -0.37 -17.48 -6.04
C ALA A 304 -0.46 -16.13 -6.78
N ASP A 305 -1.64 -15.53 -6.83
CA ASP A 305 -1.91 -14.33 -7.62
C ASP A 305 -1.60 -13.07 -6.81
N VAL A 306 -1.82 -13.10 -5.49
CA VAL A 306 -1.33 -12.07 -4.57
C VAL A 306 0.20 -11.99 -4.59
N GLN A 307 0.91 -13.13 -4.63
CA GLN A 307 2.38 -13.12 -4.80
C GLN A 307 2.83 -12.45 -6.12
N ASP A 308 2.08 -12.59 -7.23
CA ASP A 308 2.40 -11.88 -8.48
C ASP A 308 2.00 -10.40 -8.44
N ARG A 309 0.91 -10.02 -7.76
CA ARG A 309 0.55 -8.60 -7.50
C ARG A 309 1.57 -7.90 -6.61
N ILE A 310 2.05 -8.56 -5.55
CA ILE A 310 3.18 -8.14 -4.72
C ILE A 310 4.43 -7.98 -5.60
N ALA A 311 4.79 -8.98 -6.41
CA ALA A 311 5.94 -8.88 -7.31
C ALA A 311 5.79 -7.80 -8.39
N GLY A 312 4.55 -7.51 -8.79
CA GLY A 312 4.16 -6.67 -9.91
C GLY A 312 3.72 -5.26 -9.50
N GLU A 313 2.41 -5.05 -9.44
CA GLU A 313 1.82 -3.71 -9.33
C GLU A 313 2.07 -3.04 -7.98
N TRP A 314 1.84 -3.74 -6.87
CA TRP A 314 1.95 -3.16 -5.53
C TRP A 314 3.38 -2.70 -5.21
N MET A 315 4.39 -3.50 -5.61
CA MET A 315 5.80 -3.12 -5.50
C MET A 315 6.21 -1.99 -6.46
N ARG A 316 5.60 -1.88 -7.65
CA ARG A 316 5.80 -0.69 -8.53
C ARG A 316 5.18 0.58 -7.92
N MET A 317 4.03 0.47 -7.27
CA MET A 317 3.42 1.60 -6.54
C MET A 317 4.30 2.03 -5.35
N TYR A 318 4.71 1.09 -4.50
CA TYR A 318 5.60 1.37 -3.37
C TYR A 318 6.96 1.91 -3.82
N ALA A 319 7.59 1.36 -4.86
CA ALA A 319 8.84 1.90 -5.41
C ALA A 319 8.67 3.33 -5.97
N SER A 320 7.54 3.61 -6.62
CA SER A 320 7.22 4.97 -7.12
C SER A 320 6.95 5.95 -5.98
N TYR A 321 6.43 5.49 -4.85
CA TYR A 321 6.25 6.26 -3.63
C TYR A 321 7.58 6.56 -2.93
N LEU A 322 8.45 5.54 -2.80
CA LEU A 322 9.83 5.72 -2.32
C LEU A 322 10.62 6.72 -3.18
N HIS A 323 10.37 6.78 -4.50
CA HIS A 323 11.02 7.76 -5.36
C HIS A 323 10.65 9.22 -5.03
N LEU A 324 9.45 9.52 -4.50
CA LEU A 324 9.08 10.86 -4.04
C LEU A 324 9.92 11.26 -2.81
N LEU A 325 10.06 10.33 -1.85
CA LEU A 325 10.91 10.48 -0.67
C LEU A 325 12.42 10.50 -1.01
N ASP A 326 12.83 9.90 -2.13
CA ASP A 326 14.19 10.00 -2.64
C ASP A 326 14.43 11.37 -3.27
N GLU A 327 13.52 11.87 -4.14
CA GLU A 327 13.59 13.18 -4.82
C GLU A 327 13.64 14.36 -3.84
N PHE A 328 12.79 14.31 -2.82
CA PHE A 328 12.77 15.18 -1.66
C PHE A 328 14.16 15.34 -1.02
N SER A 329 14.94 14.25 -0.93
CA SER A 329 16.19 14.17 -0.18
C SER A 329 17.47 14.62 -0.91
N ILE A 330 17.39 15.09 -2.15
CA ILE A 330 18.58 15.23 -3.03
C ILE A 330 19.52 16.39 -2.65
N ASN A 331 19.04 17.39 -1.92
CA ASN A 331 19.62 18.75 -1.92
C ASN A 331 20.88 18.99 -1.03
N TYR A 332 21.70 17.99 -0.73
CA TYR A 332 22.97 18.20 0.01
C TYR A 332 24.23 17.56 -0.59
N ASP A 333 24.12 16.68 -1.59
CA ASP A 333 25.30 16.05 -2.23
C ASP A 333 25.84 16.85 -3.45
N SER A 334 25.28 18.03 -3.75
CA SER A 334 25.72 18.92 -4.84
C SER A 334 26.57 20.11 -4.37
N SER A 335 27.21 20.00 -3.20
CA SER A 335 28.27 20.92 -2.77
C SER A 335 29.54 20.68 -3.61
N LEU A 336 29.54 21.24 -4.83
CA LEU A 336 30.69 21.23 -5.73
C LEU A 336 31.77 22.16 -5.17
N SER A 337 32.56 21.62 -4.23
CA SER A 337 33.77 22.25 -3.71
C SER A 337 34.84 22.27 -4.81
N TYR A 338 34.77 23.26 -5.70
CA TYR A 338 35.85 23.61 -6.61
C TYR A 338 37.07 24.05 -5.79
N PHE A 339 37.98 23.11 -5.57
CA PHE A 339 39.36 23.41 -5.19
C PHE A 339 40.29 23.02 -6.34
N THR A 340 41.27 23.88 -6.56
CA THR A 340 42.23 23.93 -7.68
C THR A 340 43.34 22.90 -7.54
#